data_AF-A0A2D6XM69-F1
#
_entry.id   AF-A0A2D6XM69-F1
#
_cell.length_a   1.000
_cell.length_b   1.000
_cell.length_c   1.000
_cell.angle_alpha   90.00
_cell.angle_beta   90.00
_cell.angle_gamma   90.00
#
_symmetry.space_group_name_H-M   'P 1'
#
loop_
_entity.id
_entity.type
_entity.pdbx_description
1 polymer ?
#
loop_
_entity_poly.entity_id
_entity_poly.type
_entity_poly.pdbx_seq_one_letter_code
_entity_poly.pdbx_strand_id
1 'polypeptide(L)'
;MKLLILFLFFVLLINPSFSENIDNIFFIGKMESYNKNFTLYFKTREKAILARGENYNYITDYPQDLYIYNHKTKTDLPLISYEWFPSKAKRILTSYDFPVFPEDFAYYLLKDNNTLILVSAIKKVNKNLQFDISKKNLQAYNNKGKLDFIISSIAKKCGYFDLNEKFNCDYYKPLISKNLIN
;
A
#
# COMPACT_ATOMS: atom_id res chain seq x y z
N MET A 1 40.70 16.66 33.44
CA MET A 1 40.67 16.17 32.04
C MET A 1 39.80 14.92 31.82
N LYS A 2 39.92 13.85 32.63
CA LYS A 2 39.12 12.61 32.43
C LYS A 2 37.59 12.81 32.48
N LEU A 3 37.09 13.66 33.39
CA LEU A 3 35.64 13.96 33.47
C LEU A 3 35.10 14.74 32.25
N LEU A 4 35.91 15.63 31.68
CA LEU A 4 35.54 16.43 30.51
C LEU A 4 35.45 15.56 29.24
N ILE A 5 36.34 14.57 29.12
CA ILE A 5 36.35 13.59 28.03
C ILE A 5 35.11 12.69 28.11
N LEU A 6 34.69 12.30 29.33
CA LEU A 6 33.46 11.52 29.54
C LEU A 6 32.20 12.31 29.16
N PHE A 7 32.17 13.61 29.43
CA PHE A 7 31.08 14.50 29.04
C PHE A 7 30.99 14.69 27.52
N LEU A 8 32.13 14.85 26.82
CA LEU A 8 32.18 14.90 25.36
C LEU A 8 31.72 13.59 24.69
N PHE A 9 32.01 12.44 25.33
CA PHE A 9 31.51 11.13 24.85
C PHE A 9 29.98 11.01 24.99
N PHE A 10 29.39 11.63 26.00
CA PHE A 10 27.94 11.60 26.22
C PHE A 10 27.18 12.44 25.19
N VAL A 11 27.76 13.56 24.72
CA VAL A 11 27.14 14.42 23.69
C VAL A 11 27.13 13.74 22.31
N LEU A 12 28.11 12.89 22.00
CA LEU A 12 28.15 12.11 20.75
C LEU A 12 27.13 10.96 20.68
N LEU A 13 26.54 10.56 21.81
CA LEU A 13 25.49 9.52 21.86
C LEU A 13 24.10 10.08 21.58
N ILE A 14 23.92 11.40 21.60
CA ILE A 14 22.63 12.06 21.38
C ILE A 14 22.55 12.50 19.92
N ASN A 15 22.51 11.56 18.99
CA ASN A 15 21.99 11.87 17.67
C ASN A 15 20.46 11.93 17.80
N PRO A 16 19.81 13.09 17.60
CA PRO A 16 18.37 13.10 17.48
C PRO A 16 18.02 12.26 16.25
N SER A 17 17.44 11.08 16.47
CA SER A 17 16.80 10.33 15.40
C SER A 17 15.68 11.22 14.86
N PHE A 18 15.91 11.86 13.72
CA PHE A 18 14.88 12.62 13.04
C PHE A 18 13.82 11.60 12.63
N SER A 19 12.71 11.51 13.37
CA SER A 19 11.60 10.69 12.92
C SER A 19 11.05 11.37 11.68
N GLU A 20 11.34 10.84 10.49
CA GLU A 20 10.61 11.23 9.30
C GLU A 20 9.12 11.07 9.59
N ASN A 21 8.35 12.13 9.37
CA ASN A 21 6.92 12.08 9.57
C ASN A 21 6.35 10.95 8.69
N ILE A 22 5.53 10.06 9.25
CA ILE A 22 4.93 8.91 8.54
C ILE A 22 4.24 9.37 7.25
N ASP A 23 3.68 10.58 7.25
CA ASP A 23 3.08 11.26 6.10
C ASP A 23 4.04 11.42 4.91
N ASN A 24 5.35 11.50 5.16
CA ASN A 24 6.36 11.58 4.11
C ASN A 24 6.59 10.22 3.45
N ILE A 25 6.36 9.12 4.17
CA ILE A 25 6.68 7.76 3.75
C ILE A 25 5.45 7.04 3.16
N PHE A 26 4.23 7.36 3.61
CA PHE A 26 2.98 6.77 3.10
C PHE A 26 1.99 7.81 2.61
N PHE A 27 1.19 7.46 1.61
CA PHE A 27 -0.05 8.19 1.33
C PHE A 27 -1.13 7.64 2.24
N ILE A 28 -1.65 8.47 3.15
CA ILE A 28 -2.65 8.03 4.13
C ILE A 28 -4.04 8.42 3.64
N GLY A 29 -4.87 7.42 3.36
CA GLY A 29 -6.27 7.61 2.98
C GLY A 29 -6.52 8.15 1.57
N LYS A 30 -5.58 8.87 0.93
CA LYS A 30 -5.70 9.35 -0.46
C LYS A 30 -4.36 9.50 -1.16
N MET A 31 -4.36 9.32 -2.49
CA MET A 31 -3.20 9.46 -3.38
C MET A 31 -3.63 9.96 -4.76
N GLU A 32 -2.98 11.01 -5.25
CA GLU A 32 -3.19 11.50 -6.61
C GLU A 32 -2.43 10.63 -7.64
N SER A 33 -3.03 10.40 -8.80
CA SER A 33 -2.36 9.74 -9.94
C SER A 33 -1.20 10.55 -10.50
N TYR A 34 -0.23 9.90 -11.13
CA TYR A 34 0.93 10.57 -11.73
C TYR A 34 0.55 11.57 -12.82
N ASN A 35 -0.49 11.25 -13.60
CA ASN A 35 -1.01 12.14 -14.64
C ASN A 35 -2.09 13.11 -14.14
N LYS A 36 -2.40 13.11 -12.83
CA LYS A 36 -3.41 13.96 -12.18
C LYS A 36 -4.82 13.85 -12.78
N ASN A 37 -5.14 12.75 -13.47
CA ASN A 37 -6.47 12.54 -14.05
C ASN A 37 -7.46 11.96 -13.03
N PHE A 38 -6.96 11.31 -11.99
CA PHE A 38 -7.77 10.77 -10.90
C PHE A 38 -7.05 10.79 -9.55
N THR A 39 -7.84 10.62 -8.49
CA THR A 39 -7.36 10.39 -7.12
C THR A 39 -7.91 9.06 -6.62
N LEU A 40 -7.05 8.24 -6.03
CA LEU A 40 -7.45 7.06 -5.25
C LEU A 40 -7.64 7.47 -3.80
N TYR A 41 -8.69 6.99 -3.16
CA TYR A 41 -8.93 7.29 -1.74
C TYR A 41 -9.79 6.22 -1.07
N PHE A 42 -9.61 6.07 0.24
CA PHE A 42 -10.43 5.20 1.06
C PHE A 42 -11.70 5.92 1.50
N LYS A 43 -12.84 5.26 1.33
CA LYS A 43 -14.15 5.75 1.74
C LYS A 43 -14.76 4.78 2.73
N THR A 44 -15.06 5.28 3.93
CA THR A 44 -15.75 4.51 4.97
C THR A 44 -17.13 4.08 4.50
N ARG A 45 -17.48 2.85 4.83
CA ARG A 45 -18.78 2.24 4.59
C ARG A 45 -19.69 2.45 5.79
N GLU A 46 -20.99 2.47 5.56
CA GLU A 46 -21.98 2.56 6.63
C GLU A 46 -22.17 1.23 7.38
N LYS A 47 -21.79 0.11 6.77
CA LYS A 47 -22.03 -1.23 7.29
C LYS A 47 -20.77 -1.76 7.97
N ALA A 48 -20.90 -2.09 9.25
CA ALA A 48 -19.91 -2.85 10.00
C ALA A 48 -19.69 -4.25 9.41
N ILE A 49 -18.55 -4.85 9.71
CA ILE A 49 -18.20 -6.21 9.29
C ILE A 49 -17.75 -7.05 10.47
N LEU A 50 -18.26 -8.28 10.50
CA LEU A 50 -17.81 -9.36 11.38
C LEU A 50 -17.35 -10.54 10.50
N ALA A 51 -16.11 -10.97 10.68
CA ALA A 51 -15.56 -12.13 10.01
C ALA A 51 -14.64 -12.93 10.93
N ARG A 52 -14.46 -14.21 10.64
CA ARG A 52 -13.54 -15.07 11.40
C ARG A 52 -12.09 -14.72 11.06
N GLY A 53 -11.29 -14.35 12.05
CA GLY A 53 -9.85 -14.18 11.89
C GLY A 53 -9.08 -15.34 12.54
N GLU A 54 -7.75 -15.23 12.52
CA GLU A 54 -6.87 -16.29 12.99
C GLU A 54 -6.88 -16.43 14.51
N ASN A 55 -6.52 -15.35 15.21
CA ASN A 55 -6.46 -15.33 16.67
C ASN A 55 -7.74 -14.73 17.28
N TYR A 56 -8.35 -13.78 16.57
CA TYR A 56 -9.56 -13.06 16.97
C TYR A 56 -10.43 -12.82 15.74
N ASN A 57 -11.73 -12.65 15.95
CA ASN A 57 -12.63 -12.26 14.87
C ASN A 57 -12.28 -10.85 14.38
N TYR A 58 -12.33 -10.66 13.06
CA TYR A 58 -12.27 -9.36 12.44
C TYR A 58 -13.60 -8.64 12.71
N ILE A 59 -13.54 -7.54 13.47
CA ILE A 59 -14.67 -6.69 13.80
C ILE A 59 -14.26 -5.26 13.47
N THR A 60 -14.94 -4.64 12.52
CA THR A 60 -14.75 -3.23 12.19
C THR A 60 -16.11 -2.56 12.02
N ASP A 61 -16.34 -1.50 12.79
CA ASP A 61 -17.56 -0.71 12.70
C ASP A 61 -17.56 0.19 11.45
N TYR A 62 -16.35 0.55 10.99
CA TYR A 62 -16.12 1.53 9.92
C TYR A 62 -15.13 1.01 8.87
N PRO A 63 -15.46 -0.09 8.16
CA PRO A 63 -14.60 -0.59 7.09
C PRO A 63 -14.51 0.44 5.96
N GLN A 64 -13.41 0.43 5.20
CA GLN A 64 -13.16 1.34 4.09
C GLN A 64 -12.96 0.61 2.76
N ASP A 65 -13.73 1.00 1.76
CA ASP A 65 -13.54 0.59 0.37
C ASP A 65 -12.54 1.55 -0.31
N LEU A 66 -11.78 1.05 -1.29
CA LEU A 66 -10.94 1.91 -2.15
C LEU A 66 -11.79 2.44 -3.31
N TYR A 67 -11.83 3.76 -3.45
CA TYR A 67 -12.52 4.50 -4.50
C TYR A 67 -11.54 5.15 -5.47
N ILE A 68 -12.03 5.42 -6.68
CA ILE A 68 -11.37 6.24 -7.68
C ILE A 68 -12.24 7.46 -8.00
N TYR A 69 -11.67 8.66 -7.87
CA TYR A 69 -12.31 9.92 -8.21
C TYR A 69 -11.73 10.45 -9.52
N ASN A 70 -12.56 10.57 -10.55
CA ASN A 70 -12.14 11.10 -11.86
C ASN A 70 -12.22 12.63 -11.86
N HIS A 71 -11.10 13.30 -12.11
CA HIS A 71 -11.00 14.76 -12.05
C HIS A 71 -11.71 15.46 -13.20
N LYS A 72 -11.90 14.79 -14.35
CA LYS A 72 -12.56 15.33 -15.53
C LYS A 72 -14.09 15.23 -15.41
N THR A 73 -14.60 14.04 -15.07
CA THR A 73 -16.06 13.81 -14.96
C THR A 73 -16.61 14.20 -13.59
N LYS A 74 -15.75 14.42 -12.59
CA LYS A 74 -16.12 14.75 -11.20
C LYS A 74 -16.94 13.64 -10.51
N THR A 75 -16.70 12.38 -10.90
CA THR A 75 -17.42 11.22 -10.37
C THR A 75 -16.51 10.33 -9.54
N ASP A 76 -17.02 9.80 -8.42
CA ASP A 76 -16.40 8.74 -7.65
C ASP A 76 -17.01 7.37 -7.97
N LEU A 77 -16.17 6.33 -8.04
CA LEU A 77 -16.59 4.95 -8.24
C LEU A 77 -15.86 4.03 -7.27
N PRO A 78 -16.55 3.01 -6.70
CA PRO A 78 -15.89 1.98 -5.91
C PRO A 78 -14.98 1.17 -6.83
N LEU A 79 -13.71 1.07 -6.48
CA LEU A 79 -12.70 0.36 -7.25
C LEU A 79 -12.46 -1.03 -6.67
N ILE A 80 -12.11 -1.09 -5.38
CA ILE A 80 -11.89 -2.34 -4.64
C ILE A 80 -12.73 -2.27 -3.39
N SER A 81 -13.75 -3.12 -3.31
CA SER A 81 -14.71 -3.10 -2.22
C SER A 81 -14.81 -4.43 -1.50
N TYR A 82 -15.23 -4.35 -0.24
CA TYR A 82 -15.52 -5.49 0.63
C TYR A 82 -16.56 -6.46 0.05
N GLU A 83 -17.42 -6.02 -0.88
CA GLU A 83 -18.46 -6.87 -1.50
C GLU A 83 -17.86 -7.98 -2.37
N TRP A 84 -16.77 -7.70 -3.09
CA TRP A 84 -16.21 -8.64 -4.06
C TRP A 84 -14.75 -9.01 -3.76
N PHE A 85 -13.99 -8.13 -3.11
CA PHE A 85 -12.55 -8.34 -2.93
C PHE A 85 -12.22 -9.56 -2.08
N PRO A 86 -12.84 -9.79 -0.89
CA PRO A 86 -12.47 -10.91 -0.04
C PRO A 86 -12.68 -12.27 -0.73
N SER A 87 -13.77 -12.43 -1.47
CA SER A 87 -14.08 -13.66 -2.20
C SER A 87 -13.10 -13.91 -3.36
N LYS A 88 -12.76 -12.85 -4.11
CA LYS A 88 -11.79 -12.93 -5.20
C LYS A 88 -10.37 -13.17 -4.68
N ALA A 89 -9.96 -12.47 -3.63
CA ALA A 89 -8.63 -12.59 -3.02
C ALA A 89 -8.41 -14.00 -2.45
N LYS A 90 -9.41 -14.58 -1.78
CA LYS A 90 -9.36 -15.97 -1.27
C LYS A 90 -9.06 -17.00 -2.37
N ARG A 91 -9.58 -16.79 -3.58
CA ARG A 91 -9.30 -17.67 -4.73
C ARG A 91 -7.85 -17.56 -5.24
N ILE A 92 -7.18 -16.44 -4.97
CA ILE A 92 -5.79 -16.19 -5.42
C ILE A 92 -4.79 -16.56 -4.34
N LEU A 93 -5.14 -16.29 -3.08
CA LEU A 93 -4.36 -16.51 -1.86
C LEU A 93 -4.73 -17.86 -1.23
N THR A 94 -4.64 -18.94 -2.00
CA THR A 94 -5.11 -20.27 -1.59
C THR A 94 -4.37 -20.86 -0.39
N SER A 95 -3.22 -20.31 -0.02
CA SER A 95 -2.41 -20.72 1.13
C SER A 95 -2.78 -20.00 2.44
N TYR A 96 -3.77 -19.10 2.42
CA TYR A 96 -4.20 -18.33 3.59
C TYR A 96 -5.70 -18.57 3.85
N ASP A 97 -6.02 -19.12 5.02
CA ASP A 97 -7.37 -19.64 5.31
C ASP A 97 -8.38 -18.56 5.73
N PHE A 98 -7.89 -17.42 6.19
CA PHE A 98 -8.70 -16.33 6.72
C PHE A 98 -9.04 -15.31 5.62
N PRO A 99 -10.18 -14.60 5.74
CA PRO A 99 -10.50 -13.53 4.81
C PRO A 99 -9.46 -12.42 4.91
N VAL A 100 -9.27 -11.75 3.78
CA VAL A 100 -8.48 -10.52 3.68
C VAL A 100 -9.36 -9.44 3.06
N PHE A 101 -9.13 -8.21 3.49
CA PHE A 101 -9.98 -7.07 3.17
C PHE A 101 -9.20 -5.99 2.44
N PRO A 102 -9.87 -5.06 1.73
CA PRO A 102 -9.19 -3.98 1.01
C PRO A 102 -8.19 -3.22 1.89
N GLU A 103 -8.49 -3.03 3.16
CA GLU A 103 -7.67 -2.24 4.06
C GLU A 103 -6.43 -2.99 4.56
N ASP A 104 -6.35 -4.31 4.40
CA ASP A 104 -5.21 -5.12 4.83
C ASP A 104 -4.00 -5.02 3.88
N PHE A 105 -4.07 -4.15 2.87
CA PHE A 105 -3.06 -4.01 1.83
C PHE A 105 -2.56 -2.57 1.70
N ALA A 106 -1.27 -2.46 1.38
CA ALA A 106 -0.65 -1.26 0.84
C ALA A 106 -0.75 -1.26 -0.69
N TYR A 107 -1.16 -0.14 -1.27
CA TYR A 107 -1.47 0.01 -2.70
C TYR A 107 -0.40 0.85 -3.40
N TYR A 108 0.37 0.23 -4.27
CA TYR A 108 1.38 0.91 -5.09
C TYR A 108 0.82 1.15 -6.49
N LEU A 109 0.49 2.40 -6.81
CA LEU A 109 0.14 2.79 -8.18
C LEU A 109 1.42 2.89 -9.02
N LEU A 110 1.43 2.24 -10.18
CA LEU A 110 2.55 2.36 -11.11
C LEU A 110 2.40 3.60 -12.01
N LYS A 111 3.52 4.02 -12.64
CA LYS A 111 3.56 5.22 -13.49
C LYS A 111 2.66 5.15 -14.72
N ASP A 112 2.23 3.95 -15.11
CA ASP A 112 1.23 3.74 -16.17
C ASP A 112 -0.18 4.26 -15.79
N ASN A 113 -0.39 4.67 -14.54
CA ASN A 113 -1.68 5.12 -13.99
C ASN A 113 -2.81 4.08 -14.14
N ASN A 114 -2.48 2.80 -14.26
CA ASN A 114 -3.45 1.72 -14.46
C ASN A 114 -3.21 0.54 -13.54
N THR A 115 -1.95 0.22 -13.24
CA THR A 115 -1.60 -0.95 -12.46
C THR A 115 -1.46 -0.61 -10.98
N LEU A 116 -2.19 -1.32 -10.13
CA LEU A 116 -2.01 -1.32 -8.68
C LEU A 116 -1.36 -2.63 -8.23
N ILE A 117 -0.27 -2.52 -7.47
CA ILE A 117 0.33 -3.65 -6.78
C ILE A 117 -0.09 -3.57 -5.31
N LEU A 118 -0.71 -4.65 -4.84
CA LEU A 118 -1.22 -4.77 -3.47
C LEU A 118 -0.27 -5.67 -2.69
N VAL A 119 0.28 -5.12 -1.62
CA VAL A 119 1.17 -5.83 -0.70
C VAL A 119 0.47 -5.96 0.64
N SER A 120 0.32 -7.19 1.12
CA SER A 120 -0.39 -7.43 2.38
C SER A 120 0.42 -6.94 3.57
N ALA A 121 -0.25 -6.32 4.54
CA ALA A 121 0.31 -6.03 5.85
C ALA A 121 0.40 -7.30 6.73
N ILE A 122 -0.31 -8.37 6.36
CA ILE A 122 -0.35 -9.64 7.10
C ILE A 122 0.85 -10.49 6.69
N LYS A 123 1.80 -10.70 7.61
CA LYS A 123 3.05 -11.44 7.34
C LYS A 123 2.87 -12.84 6.76
N LYS A 124 1.77 -13.54 7.11
CA LYS A 124 1.47 -14.89 6.63
C LYS A 124 1.00 -14.92 5.17
N VAL A 125 0.55 -13.79 4.63
CA VAL A 125 0.20 -13.65 3.21
C VAL A 125 1.49 -13.41 2.42
N ASN A 126 2.06 -14.49 1.89
CA ASN A 126 3.35 -14.48 1.18
C ASN A 126 3.25 -14.13 -0.32
N LYS A 127 2.09 -13.63 -0.76
CA LYS A 127 1.81 -13.39 -2.17
C LYS A 127 1.18 -12.02 -2.38
N ASN A 128 1.77 -11.24 -3.26
CA ASN A 128 1.25 -9.94 -3.66
C ASN A 128 0.17 -10.10 -4.73
N LEU A 129 -0.73 -9.13 -4.81
CA LEU A 129 -1.78 -9.08 -5.82
C LEU A 129 -1.51 -7.94 -6.79
N GLN A 130 -2.04 -8.07 -7.99
CA GLN A 130 -2.03 -7.04 -9.02
C GLN A 130 -3.46 -6.76 -9.43
N PHE A 131 -3.82 -5.49 -9.48
CA PHE A 131 -5.12 -5.03 -9.95
C PHE A 131 -4.95 -4.08 -11.15
N ASP A 132 -5.66 -4.38 -12.23
CA ASP A 132 -5.74 -3.53 -13.43
C ASP A 132 -6.99 -2.65 -13.31
N ILE A 133 -6.81 -1.33 -13.17
CA ILE A 133 -7.89 -0.35 -12.96
C ILE A 133 -8.87 -0.36 -14.12
N SER A 134 -8.36 -0.33 -15.36
CA SER A 134 -9.18 -0.25 -16.57
C SER A 134 -9.98 -1.53 -16.79
N LYS A 135 -9.36 -2.70 -16.57
CA LYS A 135 -10.01 -4.00 -16.76
C LYS A 135 -10.81 -4.48 -15.54
N LYS A 136 -10.69 -3.79 -14.40
CA LYS A 136 -11.24 -4.19 -13.10
C LYS A 136 -10.93 -5.65 -12.74
N ASN A 137 -9.68 -6.05 -12.98
CA ASN A 137 -9.27 -7.45 -12.81
C ASN A 137 -8.19 -7.58 -11.73
N LEU A 138 -8.45 -8.47 -10.77
CA LEU A 138 -7.51 -8.85 -9.71
C LEU A 138 -6.87 -10.20 -10.04
N GLN A 139 -5.54 -10.23 -10.00
CA GLN A 139 -4.74 -11.43 -10.24
C GLN A 139 -3.56 -11.52 -9.26
N ALA A 140 -2.91 -12.68 -9.25
CA ALA A 140 -1.62 -12.84 -8.57
C ALA A 140 -0.57 -11.94 -9.23
N TYR A 141 0.22 -11.21 -8.44
CA TYR A 141 1.40 -10.55 -8.96
C TYR A 141 2.51 -11.59 -9.20
N ASN A 142 2.98 -11.67 -10.44
CA ASN A 142 4.10 -12.53 -10.80
C ASN A 142 5.40 -11.73 -10.74
N ASN A 143 6.30 -12.10 -9.83
CA ASN A 143 7.58 -11.42 -9.53
C ASN A 143 8.60 -11.36 -10.69
N LYS A 144 8.19 -11.62 -11.93
CA LYS A 144 9.08 -11.66 -13.12
C LYS A 144 9.64 -10.28 -13.52
N GLY A 145 9.27 -9.19 -12.83
CA GLY A 145 9.72 -7.82 -13.10
C GLY A 145 10.01 -6.97 -11.85
N LYS A 146 10.66 -7.59 -10.84
CA LYS A 146 11.22 -7.03 -9.58
C LYS A 146 10.82 -5.59 -9.24
N LEU A 147 9.67 -5.46 -8.59
CA LEU A 147 9.51 -4.41 -7.58
C LEU A 147 10.29 -4.87 -6.35
N ASP A 148 11.43 -4.23 -6.12
CA ASP A 148 12.24 -4.45 -4.94
C ASP A 148 11.73 -3.50 -3.84
N PHE A 149 11.08 -4.06 -2.82
CA PHE A 149 10.64 -3.32 -1.65
C PHE A 149 11.87 -3.00 -0.79
N ILE A 150 12.44 -1.79 -0.93
CA ILE A 150 13.69 -1.40 -0.24
C ILE A 150 13.47 -1.26 1.27
N ILE A 151 12.31 -0.72 1.62
CA ILE A 151 11.78 -0.60 2.97
C ILE A 151 10.33 -1.09 2.84
N SER A 152 9.74 -1.72 3.85
CA SER A 152 8.32 -2.18 3.82
C SER A 152 7.33 -1.07 3.38
N SER A 153 7.79 0.18 3.38
CA SER A 153 7.09 1.39 3.04
C SER A 153 7.38 1.99 1.66
N ILE A 154 8.44 1.62 0.95
CA ILE A 154 8.78 2.19 -0.37
C ILE A 154 9.23 1.08 -1.31
N ALA A 155 8.59 1.00 -2.47
CA ALA A 155 8.99 0.09 -3.53
C ALA A 155 9.86 0.79 -4.55
N LYS A 156 10.85 0.08 -5.08
CA LYS A 156 11.71 0.55 -6.17
C LYS A 156 11.64 -0.40 -7.33
N LYS A 157 11.48 0.17 -8.52
CA LYS A 157 11.58 -0.55 -9.77
C LYS A 157 12.69 0.08 -10.58
N CYS A 158 13.73 -0.71 -10.86
CA CYS A 158 14.80 -0.27 -11.73
C CYS A 158 14.82 -1.06 -13.02
N GLY A 159 15.24 -0.41 -14.09
CA GLY A 159 15.46 -1.07 -15.35
C GLY A 159 15.71 -0.08 -16.47
N TYR A 160 15.76 -0.64 -17.68
CA TYR A 160 15.69 0.09 -18.92
C TYR A 160 14.24 0.02 -19.40
N PHE A 161 13.58 1.17 -19.59
CA PHE A 161 12.22 1.16 -20.13
C PHE A 161 12.22 0.77 -21.62
N ASP A 162 13.21 1.25 -22.36
CA ASP A 162 13.45 0.94 -23.77
C ASP A 162 14.94 0.72 -24.05
N LEU A 163 15.25 0.10 -25.19
CA LEU A 163 16.63 -0.18 -25.64
C LEU A 163 17.51 1.06 -25.75
N ASN A 164 16.91 2.23 -25.96
CA ASN A 164 17.59 3.51 -26.16
C ASN A 164 17.61 4.37 -24.88
N GLU A 165 16.94 3.94 -23.80
CA GLU A 165 16.90 4.70 -22.56
C GLU A 165 18.06 4.36 -21.64
N LYS A 166 18.40 5.29 -20.74
CA LYS A 166 19.36 5.03 -19.66
C LYS A 166 18.69 4.22 -18.57
N PHE A 167 19.50 3.45 -17.84
CA PHE A 167 19.05 2.77 -16.64
C PHE A 167 18.45 3.79 -15.67
N ASN A 168 17.20 3.58 -15.27
CA ASN A 168 16.50 4.45 -14.33
C ASN A 168 15.89 3.62 -13.20
N CYS A 169 15.70 4.26 -12.05
CA CYS A 169 15.09 3.68 -10.86
C CYS A 169 13.96 4.58 -10.38
N ASP A 170 12.76 4.03 -10.39
CA ASP A 170 11.56 4.70 -9.91
C ASP A 170 11.21 4.24 -8.50
N TYR A 171 10.83 5.19 -7.66
CA TYR A 171 10.36 4.96 -6.30
C TYR A 171 8.85 5.14 -6.23
N TYR A 172 8.19 4.21 -5.56
CA TYR A 172 6.75 4.16 -5.41
C TYR A 172 6.40 4.22 -3.94
N LYS A 173 5.63 5.24 -3.62
CA LYS A 173 5.06 5.47 -2.30
C LYS A 173 3.67 4.81 -2.24
N PRO A 174 3.41 3.94 -1.26
CA PRO A 174 2.13 3.24 -1.16
C PRO A 174 1.04 4.12 -0.57
N LEU A 175 -0.19 3.85 -1.00
CA LEU A 175 -1.42 4.28 -0.37
C LEU A 175 -1.89 3.23 0.65
N ILE A 176 -2.17 3.66 1.88
CA ILE A 176 -2.67 2.81 2.97
C ILE A 176 -3.96 3.37 3.57
N SER A 177 -4.79 2.47 4.12
CA SER A 177 -5.99 2.85 4.87
C SER A 177 -5.58 3.56 6.16
N LYS A 178 -6.43 4.48 6.62
CA LYS A 178 -6.27 5.09 7.95
C LYS A 178 -6.42 4.07 9.07
N ASN A 179 -7.24 3.04 8.83
CA ASN A 179 -7.50 1.98 9.80
C ASN A 179 -6.28 1.06 10.01
N LEU A 180 -5.22 1.14 9.18
CA LEU A 180 -3.98 0.39 9.40
C LEU A 180 -3.01 1.07 10.39
N ILE A 181 -3.20 2.35 10.68
CA ILE A 181 -2.26 3.15 11.49
C ILE A 181 -2.80 3.37 12.91
N ASN A 182 -4.13 3.33 13.06
CA ASN A 182 -4.83 3.58 14.31
C ASN A 182 -4.98 2.32 15.19
#